data_AF-A0A7X8WW19-F1
#
_entry.id   AF-A0A7X8WW19-F1
#
_cell.length_a   1.000
_cell.length_b   1.000
_cell.length_c   1.000
_cell.angle_alpha   90.00
_cell.angle_beta   90.00
_cell.angle_gamma   90.00
#
_symmetry.space_group_name_H-M   'P 1'
#
loop_
_entity.id
_entity.type
_entity.pdbx_description
1 polymer ?
#
loop_
_entity_poly.entity_id
_entity_poly.type
_entity_poly.pdbx_seq_one_letter_code
_entity_poly.pdbx_strand_id
1 'polypeptide(L)'
;MSKNTIKSLVLIFILLLLLTIGCNDQVNFGKAEKVVASFVSAQVEGDKQTVNSLISQELKKQFNENNQYFQEKYNLDKPNLVTTNIFELQSDEKQKVIVANYHVEAQGEKLNISSLFLLEKKGDKWIIESLEEISLSRS
;
A
#
# COMPACT_ATOMS: atom_id res chain seq x y z
N MET A 1 3.49 45.95 31.42
CA MET A 1 2.70 45.09 30.50
C MET A 1 1.30 44.92 31.10
N SER A 2 0.23 45.28 30.38
CA SER A 2 -1.13 45.24 30.94
C SER A 2 -1.57 43.78 31.15
N LYS A 3 -2.29 43.49 32.24
CA LYS A 3 -2.86 42.16 32.52
C LYS A 3 -3.71 41.64 31.35
N ASN A 4 -4.26 42.54 30.53
CA ASN A 4 -5.04 42.20 29.34
C ASN A 4 -4.16 41.71 28.18
N THR A 5 -2.95 42.24 28.04
CA THR A 5 -2.00 41.83 26.99
C THR A 5 -1.50 40.40 27.23
N ILE A 6 -1.27 40.03 28.50
CA ILE A 6 -0.85 38.67 28.88
C ILE A 6 -1.98 37.66 28.64
N LYS A 7 -3.22 38.02 28.98
CA LYS A 7 -4.40 37.17 28.73
C LYS A 7 -4.63 36.93 27.22
N SER A 8 -4.50 37.98 26.40
CA SER A 8 -4.59 37.84 24.94
C SER A 8 -3.48 36.95 24.37
N LEU A 9 -2.25 37.07 24.88
CA LEU A 9 -1.13 36.25 24.40
C LEU A 9 -1.34 34.77 24.69
N VAL A 10 -1.82 34.45 25.90
CA VAL A 10 -2.12 33.06 26.30
C VAL A 10 -3.27 32.48 25.47
N LEU A 11 -4.31 33.28 25.19
CA LEU A 11 -5.45 32.85 24.38
C LEU A 11 -5.03 32.52 22.93
N ILE A 12 -4.16 33.36 22.34
CA ILE A 12 -3.62 33.15 20.99
C ILE A 12 -2.74 31.89 20.95
N PHE A 13 -1.95 31.65 21.99
CA PHE A 13 -1.08 30.47 22.07
C PHE A 13 -1.89 29.16 22.18
N ILE A 14 -2.98 29.17 22.96
CA ILE A 14 -3.90 28.02 23.05
C ILE A 14 -4.62 27.80 21.72
N LEU A 15 -5.04 28.88 21.04
CA LEU A 15 -5.69 28.79 19.72
C LEU A 15 -4.73 28.20 18.66
N LEU A 16 -3.44 28.55 18.70
CA LEU A 16 -2.42 28.00 17.81
C LEU A 16 -2.13 26.52 18.07
N LEU A 17 -2.16 26.07 19.34
CA LEU A 17 -2.01 24.65 19.71
C LEU A 17 -3.19 23.78 19.25
N LEU A 18 -4.39 24.35 19.16
CA LEU A 18 -5.58 23.63 18.68
C LEU A 18 -5.59 23.46 17.16
N LEU A 19 -4.85 24.29 16.42
CA LEU A 19 -4.76 24.20 14.95
C LEU A 19 -3.84 23.07 14.45
N THR A 20 -3.00 22.48 15.32
CA THR A 20 -2.14 21.33 14.93
C THR A 20 -2.83 19.97 15.05
N ILE A 21 -4.10 19.92 15.47
CA ILE A 21 -4.90 18.67 15.58
C ILE A 21 -5.68 18.41 14.27
N GLY A 22 -5.26 19.03 13.17
CA GLY A 22 -5.82 18.80 11.84
C GLY A 22 -5.33 17.48 11.24
N CYS A 23 -6.26 16.53 11.09
CA CYS A 23 -6.26 15.38 10.19
C CYS A 23 -4.89 14.83 9.76
N ASN A 24 -4.32 13.96 10.58
CA ASN A 24 -3.45 12.91 10.05
C ASN A 24 -4.23 11.59 10.08
N ASP A 25 -5.29 11.49 9.27
CA ASP A 25 -5.88 10.19 8.89
C ASP A 25 -4.92 9.51 7.91
N GLN A 26 -3.67 9.29 8.32
CA GLN A 26 -2.85 8.28 7.71
C GLN A 26 -3.46 6.95 8.12
N VAL A 27 -4.03 6.23 7.15
CA VAL A 27 -4.45 4.84 7.31
C VAL A 27 -3.26 4.09 7.90
N ASN A 28 -3.35 3.77 9.21
CA ASN A 28 -2.22 3.23 9.94
C ASN A 28 -2.14 1.72 9.68
N PHE A 29 -1.53 1.37 8.55
CA PHE A 29 -1.32 -0.02 8.17
C PHE A 29 -0.40 -0.74 9.17
N GLY A 30 -0.78 -1.97 9.53
CA GLY A 30 0.12 -2.91 10.18
C GLY A 30 1.34 -3.23 9.30
N LYS A 31 2.35 -3.89 9.87
CA LYS A 31 3.62 -4.17 9.15
C LYS A 31 3.42 -5.01 7.89
N ALA A 32 2.44 -5.92 7.87
CA ALA A 32 2.19 -6.81 6.74
C ALA A 32 1.40 -6.11 5.63
N GLU A 33 0.43 -5.28 6.01
CA GLU A 33 -0.36 -4.42 5.13
C GLU A 33 0.55 -3.41 4.43
N LYS A 34 1.56 -2.88 5.13
CA LYS A 34 2.63 -2.06 4.53
C LYS A 34 3.42 -2.81 3.47
N VAL A 35 3.73 -4.09 3.68
CA VAL A 35 4.40 -4.93 2.68
C VAL A 35 3.54 -5.08 1.42
N VAL A 36 2.23 -5.32 1.57
CA VAL A 36 1.29 -5.40 0.44
C VAL A 36 1.16 -4.06 -0.28
N ALA A 37 1.04 -2.95 0.45
CA ALA A 37 0.99 -1.61 -0.13
C ALA A 37 2.24 -1.30 -0.95
N SER A 38 3.43 -1.55 -0.37
CA SER A 38 4.71 -1.37 -1.05
C SER A 38 4.84 -2.27 -2.29
N PHE A 39 4.35 -3.52 -2.20
CA PHE A 39 4.36 -4.43 -3.34
C PHE A 39 3.47 -3.91 -4.47
N VAL A 40 2.24 -3.48 -4.19
CA VAL A 40 1.31 -2.96 -5.21
C VAL A 40 1.88 -1.69 -5.87
N SER A 41 2.42 -0.76 -5.08
CA SER A 41 3.07 0.46 -5.63
C SER A 41 4.24 0.09 -6.55
N ALA A 42 5.14 -0.77 -6.07
CA ALA A 42 6.31 -1.19 -6.83
C ALA A 42 5.96 -1.95 -8.12
N GLN A 43 4.88 -2.76 -8.10
CA GLN A 43 4.35 -3.40 -9.30
C GLN A 43 3.95 -2.38 -10.36
N VAL A 44 3.13 -1.39 -9.98
CA VAL A 44 2.63 -0.37 -10.91
C VAL A 44 3.78 0.52 -11.41
N GLU A 45 4.66 0.96 -10.53
CA GLU A 45 5.82 1.79 -10.86
C GLU A 45 6.88 1.06 -11.71
N GLY A 46 6.80 -0.27 -11.83
CA GLY A 46 7.78 -1.08 -12.53
C GLY A 46 9.09 -1.29 -11.75
N ASP A 47 9.09 -1.03 -10.43
CA ASP A 47 10.23 -1.28 -9.56
C ASP A 47 10.36 -2.78 -9.22
N LYS A 48 10.94 -3.52 -10.17
CA LYS A 48 11.21 -4.95 -10.02
C LYS A 48 12.12 -5.27 -8.84
N GLN A 49 13.01 -4.36 -8.44
CA GLN A 49 13.93 -4.60 -7.33
C GLN A 49 13.15 -4.66 -6.03
N THR A 50 12.29 -3.67 -5.78
CA THR A 50 11.43 -3.65 -4.59
C THR A 50 10.47 -4.83 -4.59
N VAL A 51 9.78 -5.11 -5.71
CA VAL A 51 8.93 -6.30 -5.87
C VAL A 51 9.65 -7.57 -5.43
N ASN A 52 10.84 -7.81 -5.98
CA ASN A 52 11.63 -9.01 -5.72
C ASN A 52 12.17 -9.11 -4.29
N SER A 53 12.21 -8.01 -3.55
CA SER A 53 12.63 -7.98 -2.14
C SER A 53 11.51 -8.32 -1.17
N LEU A 54 10.25 -8.20 -1.60
CA LEU A 54 9.05 -8.39 -0.78
C LEU A 54 8.40 -9.77 -0.95
N ILE A 55 8.78 -10.51 -1.99
CA ILE A 55 8.24 -11.84 -2.32
C ILE A 55 9.23 -12.96 -1.98
N SER A 56 8.70 -14.17 -1.84
CA SER A 56 9.50 -15.38 -1.67
C SER A 56 10.37 -15.67 -2.90
N GLN A 57 11.42 -16.48 -2.75
CA GLN A 57 12.27 -16.89 -3.88
C GLN A 57 11.48 -17.69 -4.92
N GLU A 58 10.55 -18.53 -4.47
CA GLU A 58 9.70 -19.32 -5.36
C GLU A 58 8.77 -18.41 -6.17
N LEU A 59 8.10 -17.45 -5.51
CA LEU A 59 7.24 -16.50 -6.20
C LEU A 59 8.05 -15.61 -7.15
N LYS A 60 9.26 -15.19 -6.77
CA LYS A 60 10.17 -14.47 -7.67
C LYS A 60 10.50 -15.26 -8.93
N LYS A 61 10.75 -16.57 -8.82
CA LYS A 61 10.99 -17.43 -9.97
C LYS A 61 9.78 -17.44 -10.91
N GLN A 62 8.58 -17.63 -10.36
CA GLN A 62 7.32 -17.57 -11.12
C GLN A 62 7.12 -16.22 -11.82
N PHE A 63 7.49 -15.12 -11.17
CA PHE A 63 7.39 -13.77 -11.76
C PHE A 63 8.27 -13.61 -12.99
N ASN A 64 9.50 -14.10 -12.94
CA ASN A 64 10.44 -14.01 -14.06
C ASN A 64 10.12 -14.98 -15.19
N GLU A 65 9.64 -16.19 -14.87
CA GLU A 65 9.34 -17.22 -15.88
C GLU A 65 8.04 -16.93 -16.64
N ASN A 66 7.06 -16.29 -15.98
CA ASN A 66 5.71 -16.10 -16.50
C ASN A 66 5.34 -14.63 -16.75
N ASN A 67 6.31 -13.72 -16.83
CA ASN A 67 6.09 -12.28 -17.07
C ASN A 67 5.02 -11.65 -16.16
N GLN A 68 5.05 -11.95 -14.86
CA GLN A 68 4.00 -11.51 -13.93
C GLN A 68 4.19 -10.07 -13.43
N TYR A 69 5.23 -9.36 -13.87
CA TYR A 69 5.37 -7.94 -13.53
C TYR A 69 4.29 -7.12 -14.23
N PHE A 70 3.69 -6.18 -13.51
CA PHE A 70 2.47 -5.48 -13.91
C PHE A 70 2.46 -4.98 -15.37
N GLN A 71 3.47 -4.22 -15.77
CA GLN A 71 3.54 -3.63 -17.10
C GLN A 71 3.64 -4.69 -18.21
N GLU A 72 4.31 -5.82 -17.94
CA GLU A 72 4.45 -6.94 -18.87
C GLU A 72 3.17 -7.75 -18.94
N LYS A 73 2.55 -8.01 -17.78
CA LYS A 73 1.31 -8.78 -17.65
C LYS A 73 0.13 -8.10 -18.37
N TYR A 74 -0.01 -6.78 -18.21
CA TYR A 74 -1.13 -6.03 -18.80
C TYR A 74 -0.78 -5.26 -20.07
N ASN A 75 0.50 -5.27 -20.49
CA ASN A 75 1.01 -4.53 -21.65
C ASN A 75 0.65 -3.03 -21.60
N LEU A 76 1.01 -2.37 -20.48
CA LEU A 76 0.71 -0.96 -20.23
C LEU A 76 2.00 -0.16 -20.09
N ASP A 77 2.06 1.00 -20.75
CA ASP A 77 3.13 1.97 -20.55
C ASP A 77 2.72 3.02 -19.51
N LYS A 78 3.61 3.30 -18.57
CA LYS A 78 3.47 4.31 -17.50
C LYS A 78 2.11 4.27 -16.76
N PRO A 79 1.72 3.12 -16.18
CA PRO A 79 0.52 3.06 -15.37
C PRO A 79 0.65 3.91 -14.10
N ASN A 80 -0.45 4.48 -13.65
CA ASN A 80 -0.54 5.30 -12.45
C ASN A 80 -1.47 4.65 -11.42
N LEU A 81 -0.97 4.43 -10.21
CA LEU A 81 -1.77 3.91 -9.10
C LEU A 81 -2.63 5.05 -8.53
N VAL A 82 -3.95 4.93 -8.64
CA VAL A 82 -4.89 5.98 -8.21
C VAL A 82 -5.35 5.76 -6.77
N THR A 83 -5.72 4.52 -6.44
CA THR A 83 -6.15 4.15 -5.08
C THR A 83 -5.73 2.75 -4.73
N THR A 84 -5.52 2.48 -3.44
CA THR A 84 -5.31 1.14 -2.89
C THR A 84 -6.03 1.04 -1.55
N ASN A 85 -6.91 0.05 -1.42
CA ASN A 85 -7.59 -0.30 -0.19
C ASN A 85 -7.14 -1.70 0.23
N ILE A 86 -6.68 -1.83 1.46
CA ILE A 86 -6.09 -3.08 1.97
C ILE A 86 -6.89 -3.54 3.18
N PHE A 87 -7.25 -4.81 3.18
CA PHE A 87 -8.04 -5.46 4.23
C PHE A 87 -7.34 -6.73 4.67
N GLU A 88 -7.18 -6.91 5.98
CA GLU A 88 -6.77 -8.18 6.55
C GLU A 88 -7.99 -9.10 6.66
N LEU A 89 -7.91 -10.31 6.11
CA LEU A 89 -8.96 -11.33 6.22
C LEU A 89 -8.70 -12.31 7.37
N GLN A 90 -7.42 -12.64 7.58
CA GLN A 90 -6.99 -13.58 8.61
C GLN A 90 -5.61 -13.18 9.11
N SER A 91 -5.40 -13.30 10.42
CA SER A 91 -4.10 -13.06 11.04
C SER A 91 -3.78 -14.09 12.11
N ASP A 92 -2.59 -14.66 11.98
CA ASP A 92 -1.87 -15.44 12.98
C ASP A 92 -0.47 -14.82 13.15
N GLU A 93 0.26 -15.21 14.20
CA GLU A 93 1.61 -14.73 14.50
C GLU A 93 2.62 -15.01 13.37
N LYS A 94 2.39 -16.07 12.59
CA LYS A 94 3.28 -16.53 11.53
C LYS A 94 2.75 -16.27 10.13
N GLN A 95 1.44 -16.10 9.96
CA GLN A 95 0.80 -16.01 8.65
C GLN A 95 -0.31 -14.98 8.64
N LYS A 96 -0.46 -14.27 7.52
CA LYS A 96 -1.54 -13.32 7.29
C LYS A 96 -2.12 -13.50 5.90
N VAL A 97 -3.44 -13.38 5.80
CA VAL A 97 -4.15 -13.33 4.53
C VAL A 97 -4.70 -11.92 4.36
N ILE A 98 -4.29 -11.25 3.30
CA ILE A 98 -4.60 -9.85 3.03
C ILE A 98 -5.24 -9.74 1.65
N VAL A 99 -6.28 -8.92 1.51
CA VAL A 99 -6.82 -8.51 0.22
C VAL A 99 -6.40 -7.07 -0.06
N ALA A 100 -5.96 -6.80 -1.29
CA ALA A 100 -5.80 -5.44 -1.78
C ALA A 100 -6.71 -5.20 -2.99
N ASN A 101 -7.51 -4.15 -2.91
CA ASN A 101 -8.34 -3.65 -4.00
C ASN A 101 -7.70 -2.34 -4.49
N TYR A 102 -7.23 -2.29 -5.72
CA TYR A 102 -6.51 -1.15 -6.26
C TYR A 102 -6.97 -0.77 -7.66
N HIS A 103 -6.84 0.53 -7.95
CA HIS A 103 -7.25 1.13 -9.20
C HIS A 103 -6.03 1.72 -9.90
N VAL A 104 -5.81 1.32 -11.13
CA VAL A 104 -4.71 1.77 -11.98
C VAL A 104 -5.27 2.43 -13.23
N GLU A 105 -4.76 3.60 -13.57
CA GLU A 105 -5.07 4.28 -14.82
C GLU A 105 -3.84 4.30 -15.72
N ALA A 106 -4.01 3.91 -16.99
CA ALA A 106 -2.94 3.89 -17.97
C ALA A 106 -3.52 4.11 -19.37
N GLN A 107 -2.95 5.02 -20.15
CA GLN A 107 -3.33 5.21 -21.57
C GLN A 107 -4.85 5.46 -21.81
N GLY A 108 -5.54 6.07 -20.85
CA GLY A 108 -6.99 6.32 -20.92
C GLY A 108 -7.85 5.15 -20.47
N GLU A 109 -7.24 4.03 -20.10
CA GLU A 109 -7.91 2.85 -19.54
C GLU A 109 -7.89 2.86 -18.02
N LYS A 110 -8.92 2.24 -17.45
CA LYS A 110 -9.05 2.06 -15.99
C LYS A 110 -9.09 0.58 -15.67
N LEU A 111 -8.21 0.16 -14.76
CA LEU A 111 -8.10 -1.21 -14.29
C LEU A 111 -8.42 -1.26 -12.80
N ASN A 112 -9.51 -1.94 -12.45
CA ASN A 112 -9.84 -2.23 -11.06
C ASN A 112 -9.45 -3.67 -10.77
N ILE A 113 -8.55 -3.85 -9.81
CA ILE A 113 -7.94 -5.13 -9.50
C ILE A 113 -8.17 -5.46 -8.03
N SER A 114 -8.59 -6.68 -7.75
CA SER A 114 -8.65 -7.23 -6.40
C SER A 114 -7.71 -8.43 -6.34
N SER A 115 -6.76 -8.42 -5.41
CA SER A 115 -5.77 -9.47 -5.24
C SER A 115 -5.74 -9.97 -3.80
N LEU A 116 -5.65 -11.29 -3.64
CA LEU A 116 -5.41 -11.97 -2.37
C LEU A 116 -3.91 -12.20 -2.19
N PHE A 117 -3.39 -12.00 -0.98
CA PHE A 117 -2.00 -12.20 -0.61
C PHE A 117 -1.91 -13.10 0.60
N LEU A 118 -1.07 -14.13 0.53
CA LEU A 118 -0.61 -14.88 1.69
C LEU A 118 0.78 -14.39 2.06
N LEU A 119 0.92 -13.89 3.29
CA LEU A 119 2.20 -13.46 3.84
C LEU A 119 2.63 -14.39 4.95
N GLU A 120 3.92 -14.71 4.96
CA GLU A 120 4.56 -15.43 6.06
C GLU A 120 5.59 -14.57 6.76
N LYS A 121 5.70 -14.77 8.08
CA LYS A 121 6.70 -14.11 8.90
C LYS A 121 7.99 -14.92 8.91
N LYS A 122 9.05 -14.36 8.33
CA LYS A 122 10.41 -14.92 8.31
C LYS A 122 11.32 -14.05 9.18
N GLY A 123 11.48 -14.46 10.44
CA GLY A 123 12.14 -13.66 11.47
C GLY A 123 11.31 -12.42 11.82
N ASP A 124 11.87 -11.23 11.67
CA ASP A 124 11.17 -9.95 11.92
C ASP A 124 10.50 -9.37 10.67
N LYS A 125 10.58 -10.06 9.53
CA LYS A 125 10.07 -9.58 8.24
C LYS A 125 8.85 -10.38 7.80
N TRP A 126 7.90 -9.70 7.17
CA TRP A 126 6.81 -10.32 6.42
C TRP A 126 7.22 -10.44 4.95
N ILE A 127 6.98 -11.60 4.36
CA ILE A 127 7.27 -11.91 2.96
C ILE A 127 6.00 -12.43 2.31
N ILE A 128 5.70 -11.99 1.08
CA ILE A 128 4.59 -12.52 0.29
C ILE A 128 5.01 -13.87 -0.28
N GLU A 129 4.35 -14.94 0.17
CA GLU A 129 4.63 -16.30 -0.31
C GLU A 129 3.78 -16.67 -1.51
N SER A 130 2.53 -16.20 -1.56
CA SER A 130 1.66 -16.36 -2.71
C SER A 130 0.73 -15.16 -2.89
N LEU A 131 0.26 -14.98 -4.11
CA LEU A 131 -0.81 -14.04 -4.43
C LEU A 131 -1.69 -14.61 -5.53
N GLU A 132 -2.96 -14.23 -5.52
CA GLU A 132 -3.96 -14.62 -6.51
C GLU A 132 -4.75 -13.37 -6.92
N GLU A 133 -4.93 -13.14 -8.22
CA GLU A 133 -5.85 -12.11 -8.70
C GLU A 133 -7.29 -12.64 -8.63
N ILE A 134 -8.10 -12.07 -7.74
CA ILE A 134 -9.50 -12.50 -7.54
C ILE A 134 -10.40 -11.93 -8.64
N SER A 135 -10.16 -10.68 -9.03
CA SER A 135 -10.99 -10.01 -10.02
C SER A 135 -10.21 -8.92 -10.75
N LEU A 136 -10.50 -8.79 -12.04
CA LEU A 136 -10.03 -7.71 -12.90
C LEU A 136 -11.22 -7.17 -13.70
N SER A 137 -11.42 -5.85 -13.66
CA SER A 137 -12.30 -5.16 -14.61
C SER A 137 -11.56 -4.04 -15.32
N ARG A 138 -11.87 -3.87 -16.60
CA ARG A 138 -11.26 -2.88 -17.50
C ARG A 138 -12.36 -2.06 -18.14
N SER A 139 -12.22 -0.73 -18.14
CA SER A 139 -13.16 0.21 -18.77
C SER A 139 -12.44 1.34 -19.47
#